data_AF-A0AAD9K3M6-F1
#
_entry.id   AF-A0AAD9K3M6-F1
#
_cell.length_a   1.000
_cell.length_b   1.000
_cell.length_c   1.000
_cell.angle_alpha   90.00
_cell.angle_beta   90.00
_cell.angle_gamma   90.00
#
_symmetry.space_group_name_H-M   'P 1'
#
loop_
_entity.id
_entity.type
_entity.pdbx_description
1 polymer ?
#
loop_
_entity_poly.entity_id
_entity_poly.type
_entity_poly.pdbx_seq_one_letter_code
_entity_poly.pdbx_strand_id
1 'polypeptide(L)'
;MHNDAPVYLCELVCPYQSTRTLRSGNNNMLEVKRTRTKAGDCSFTVAAASLWNNLPTVIKTCDNLTSYKPLLKTHFFRVIRHEHY
;
A
#
# COMPACT_ATOMS: atom_id res chain seq x y z
N MET A 1 -0.64 -10.98 6.01
CA MET A 1 -1.98 -10.40 6.20
C MET A 1 -2.57 -11.04 7.44
N HIS A 2 -2.70 -10.28 8.52
CA HIS A 2 -3.33 -10.74 9.76
C HIS A 2 -4.83 -10.85 9.49
N ASN A 3 -5.43 -11.99 9.82
CA ASN A 3 -6.75 -12.47 9.37
C ASN A 3 -7.94 -11.68 9.97
N ASP A 4 -7.76 -10.38 10.21
CA ASP A 4 -8.64 -9.49 10.98
C ASP A 4 -9.62 -8.70 10.09
N ALA A 5 -9.53 -8.85 8.77
CA ALA A 5 -10.40 -8.22 7.81
C ALA A 5 -11.40 -9.24 7.22
N PRO A 6 -12.64 -8.82 6.92
CA PRO A 6 -13.56 -9.63 6.14
C PRO A 6 -12.94 -10.12 4.82
N VAL A 7 -13.23 -11.37 4.45
CA VAL A 7 -12.67 -12.02 3.24
C VAL A 7 -12.83 -11.17 1.98
N TYR A 8 -14.01 -10.55 1.80
CA TYR A 8 -14.29 -9.73 0.62
C TYR A 8 -13.32 -8.53 0.49
N LEU A 9 -12.82 -7.96 1.61
CA LEU A 9 -11.85 -6.87 1.53
C LEU A 9 -10.47 -7.37 1.12
N CYS A 10 -10.09 -8.57 1.56
CA CYS A 10 -8.83 -9.19 1.16
C CYS A 10 -8.82 -9.49 -0.35
N GLU A 11 -9.95 -9.97 -0.89
CA GLU A 11 -10.11 -10.27 -2.32
C GLU A 11 -10.05 -9.01 -3.22
N LEU A 12 -10.39 -7.84 -2.68
CA LEU A 12 -10.29 -6.58 -3.41
C LEU A 12 -8.86 -6.08 -3.59
N VAL A 13 -7.88 -6.65 -2.88
CA VAL A 13 -6.48 -6.23 -2.89
C VAL A 13 -5.61 -7.30 -3.54
N CYS A 14 -5.26 -7.09 -4.81
CA CYS A 14 -4.47 -8.04 -5.59
C CYS A 14 -2.96 -7.72 -5.51
N PRO A 15 -2.09 -8.70 -5.23
CA PRO A 15 -0.65 -8.55 -5.43
C PRO A 15 -0.33 -8.19 -6.88
N TYR A 16 0.63 -7.30 -7.07
CA TYR A 16 1.10 -6.96 -8.41
C TYR A 16 1.84 -8.13 -9.03
N GLN A 17 1.34 -8.64 -10.15
CA GLN A 17 2.01 -9.66 -10.94
C GLN A 17 2.82 -9.00 -12.06
N SER A 18 4.15 -9.06 -11.95
CA SER A 18 5.00 -8.61 -13.05
C SER A 18 4.97 -9.62 -14.19
N THR A 19 4.83 -9.14 -15.43
CA THR A 19 4.92 -9.99 -16.63
C THR A 19 6.34 -10.51 -16.89
N ARG A 20 7.35 -9.98 -16.19
CA ARG A 20 8.74 -10.42 -16.27
C ARG A 20 9.35 -10.57 -14.89
N THR A 21 10.09 -11.65 -14.67
CA THR A 21 10.84 -11.87 -13.43
C THR A 21 12.05 -10.94 -13.37
N LEU A 22 11.91 -9.80 -12.68
CA LEU A 22 13.02 -8.89 -12.42
C LEU A 22 13.74 -9.30 -11.13
N ARG A 23 15.06 -9.07 -11.05
CA ARG A 23 15.86 -9.32 -9.82
C ARG A 23 15.40 -8.50 -8.61
N SER A 24 14.63 -7.43 -8.83
CA SER A 24 13.96 -6.60 -7.81
C SER A 24 12.46 -6.93 -7.62
N GLY A 25 11.98 -8.04 -8.21
CA GLY A 25 10.57 -8.32 -8.44
C GLY A 25 9.68 -8.58 -7.22
N ASN A 26 10.21 -8.52 -5.99
CA ASN A 26 9.47 -8.89 -4.77
C ASN A 26 9.18 -7.70 -3.83
N ASN A 27 8.78 -6.56 -4.41
CA ASN A 27 8.64 -5.30 -3.67
C ASN A 27 7.33 -5.13 -2.85
N ASN A 28 6.62 -6.24 -2.54
CA ASN A 28 5.31 -6.25 -1.88
C ASN A 28 4.37 -5.17 -2.46
N MET A 29 4.27 -5.10 -3.79
CA MET A 29 3.42 -4.12 -4.47
C MET A 29 2.02 -4.67 -4.72
N LEU A 30 1.04 -3.79 -4.74
CA LEU A 30 -0.35 -4.09 -5.07
C LEU A 30 -0.69 -3.56 -6.47
N GLU A 31 -1.58 -4.25 -7.17
CA GLU A 31 -2.08 -3.79 -8.46
C GLU A 31 -2.98 -2.56 -8.28
N VAL A 32 -2.65 -1.47 -8.95
CA VAL A 32 -3.48 -0.25 -8.99
C VAL A 32 -4.32 -0.26 -10.26
N LYS A 33 -5.62 -0.51 -10.11
CA LYS A 33 -6.56 -0.47 -11.25
C LYS A 33 -6.75 0.98 -11.72
N ARG A 34 -6.70 1.18 -13.04
CA ARG A 34 -7.02 2.49 -13.65
C ARG A 34 -8.52 2.72 -13.62
N THR A 35 -8.95 3.89 -13.19
CA THR A 35 -10.36 4.29 -13.24
C THR A 35 -10.56 5.52 -14.11
N ARG A 36 -11.82 5.76 -14.49
CA ARG A 36 -12.21 6.91 -15.32
C ARG A 36 -12.88 8.02 -14.51
N THR A 37 -13.10 7.82 -13.22
CA THR A 37 -13.89 8.71 -12.38
C THR A 37 -13.21 8.93 -11.04
N LYS A 38 -13.41 10.12 -10.45
CA LYS A 38 -12.87 10.43 -9.11
C LYS A 38 -13.43 9.51 -8.03
N ALA A 39 -14.70 9.12 -8.14
CA ALA A 39 -15.29 8.13 -7.25
C ALA A 39 -14.60 6.76 -7.36
N GLY A 40 -14.17 6.36 -8.56
CA GLY A 40 -13.38 5.16 -8.77
C GLY A 40 -11.99 5.26 -8.14
N ASP A 41 -11.31 6.40 -8.28
CA ASP A 41 -10.00 6.63 -7.66
C ASP A 41 -10.07 6.57 -6.12
N CYS A 42 -11.19 7.03 -5.55
CA CYS A 42 -11.48 6.95 -4.12
C CYS A 42 -12.00 5.58 -3.66
N SER A 43 -12.23 4.63 -4.56
CA SER A 43 -12.67 3.28 -4.17
C SER A 43 -11.61 2.58 -3.33
N PHE A 44 -12.04 1.70 -2.43
CA PHE A 44 -11.13 0.98 -1.54
C PHE A 44 -10.00 0.28 -2.30
N THR A 45 -10.32 -0.46 -3.37
CA THR A 45 -9.34 -1.17 -4.20
C THR A 45 -8.22 -0.26 -4.72
N VAL A 46 -8.56 0.93 -5.19
CA VAL A 46 -7.61 1.84 -5.83
C VAL A 46 -6.83 2.64 -4.79
N ALA A 47 -7.54 3.24 -3.83
CA ALA A 47 -6.94 4.04 -2.78
C ALA A 47 -6.00 3.20 -1.89
N ALA A 48 -6.42 2.00 -1.49
CA ALA A 48 -5.59 1.11 -0.66
C ALA A 48 -4.30 0.70 -1.39
N ALA A 49 -4.39 0.28 -2.66
CA ALA A 49 -3.22 -0.11 -3.45
C ALA A 49 -2.28 1.08 -3.67
N SER A 50 -2.82 2.26 -3.98
CA SER A 50 -2.04 3.49 -4.18
C SER A 50 -1.30 3.90 -2.90
N LEU A 51 -2.01 3.99 -1.77
CA LEU A 51 -1.41 4.33 -0.47
C LEU A 51 -0.31 3.35 -0.08
N TRP A 52 -0.60 2.06 -0.18
CA TRP A 52 0.37 1.01 0.16
C TRP A 52 1.63 1.07 -0.70
N ASN A 53 1.49 1.26 -2.01
CA ASN A 53 2.64 1.31 -2.92
C ASN A 53 3.56 2.50 -2.68
N ASN A 54 3.02 3.61 -2.16
CA ASN A 54 3.81 4.79 -1.79
C ASN A 54 4.54 4.63 -0.45
N LEU A 55 4.30 3.56 0.31
CA LEU A 55 5.02 3.32 1.56
C LEU A 55 6.46 2.84 1.31
N PRO A 56 7.43 3.29 2.13
CA PRO A 56 8.78 2.74 2.14
C PRO A 56 8.79 1.23 2.44
N THR A 57 9.73 0.51 1.84
CA THR A 57 9.88 -0.95 2.02
C THR A 57 9.97 -1.36 3.49
N VAL A 58 10.70 -0.60 4.31
CA VAL A 58 10.86 -0.88 5.76
C VAL A 58 9.52 -0.94 6.51
N ILE A 59 8.52 -0.17 6.06
CA ILE A 59 7.18 -0.18 6.67
C ILE A 59 6.37 -1.37 6.13
N LYS A 60 6.50 -1.69 4.84
CA LYS A 60 5.80 -2.79 4.18
C LYS A 60 6.28 -4.18 4.61
N THR A 61 7.53 -4.32 5.02
CA THR A 61 8.14 -5.58 5.50
C THR A 61 8.14 -5.69 7.02
N CYS A 62 7.43 -4.80 7.72
CA CYS A 62 7.33 -4.87 9.17
C CYS A 62 6.35 -5.99 9.57
N ASP A 63 6.85 -7.03 10.23
CA ASP A 63 6.07 -8.22 10.56
C ASP A 63 5.18 -8.05 11.80
N ASN A 64 5.31 -6.95 12.52
CA ASN A 64 4.57 -6.71 13.76
C ASN A 64 3.81 -5.37 13.73
N LEU A 65 2.61 -5.36 14.32
CA LEU A 65 1.74 -4.18 14.32
C LEU A 65 2.26 -3.07 15.27
N THR A 66 2.96 -3.46 16.34
CA THR A 66 3.47 -2.56 17.37
C THR A 66 4.58 -1.63 16.85
N SER A 67 5.39 -2.08 15.91
CA SER A 67 6.42 -1.32 15.19
C SER A 67 5.86 -0.69 13.91
N TYR A 68 4.91 -1.33 13.23
CA TYR A 68 4.29 -0.78 12.02
C TYR A 68 3.63 0.59 12.27
N LYS A 69 2.78 0.69 13.32
CA LYS A 69 2.06 1.93 13.65
C LYS A 69 2.98 3.15 13.87
N PRO A 70 4.03 3.09 14.72
CA PRO A 70 4.93 4.23 14.93
C PRO A 70 5.76 4.57 13.69
N LEU A 71 6.22 3.56 12.91
CA LEU A 71 6.93 3.79 11.65
C LEU A 71 6.06 4.52 10.63
N LEU A 72 4.82 4.06 10.46
CA LEU A 72 3.83 4.66 9.56
C LEU A 72 3.55 6.12 9.97
N LYS A 73 3.29 6.35 11.26
CA LYS A 73 3.07 7.68 11.83
C LYS A 73 4.24 8.61 11.51
N THR A 74 5.47 8.18 11.84
CA THR A 74 6.70 8.95 11.62
C THR A 74 6.90 9.28 10.15
N HIS A 75 6.65 8.32 9.25
CA HIS A 75 6.76 8.53 7.82
C HIS A 75 5.83 9.63 7.32
N PHE A 76 4.54 9.57 7.65
CA PHE A 76 3.59 10.59 7.19
C PHE A 76 3.85 11.96 7.82
N PHE A 77 4.24 12.04 9.09
CA PHE A 77 4.67 13.32 9.67
C PHE A 77 5.85 13.93 8.93
N ARG A 78 6.82 13.12 8.50
CA ARG A 78 7.94 13.61 7.71
C ARG A 78 7.50 14.06 6.32
N VAL A 79 6.73 13.24 5.61
CA VAL A 79 6.25 13.56 4.24
C VAL A 79 5.46 14.86 4.24
N ILE A 80 4.45 14.99 5.11
CA ILE A 80 3.62 16.19 5.20
C ILE A 80 4.47 17.43 5.52
N ARG A 81 5.44 17.33 6.43
CA ARG A 81 6.32 18.45 6.77
C ARG A 81 7.23 18.91 5.63
N HIS A 82 7.53 18.05 4.67
CA HIS A 82 8.34 18.40 3.50
C HIS A 82 7.52 19.06 2.37
N GLU A 83 6.20 18.86 2.29
CA GLU A 83 5.36 19.49 1.26
C GLU A 83 5.02 20.98 1.53
N HIS A 84 5.38 21.50 2.71
CA HIS A 84 5.10 22.88 3.14
C HIS A 84 6.31 23.83 3.06
N TYR A 85 7.35 23.46 2.31
CA TYR A 85 8.52 24.29 1.97
C TYR A 85 8.72 24.29 0.47
#